data_AF-A0A959TI42-F1
#
_entry.id   AF-A0A959TI42-F1
#
_cell.length_a   1.000
_cell.length_b   1.000
_cell.length_c   1.000
_cell.angle_alpha   90.00
_cell.angle_beta   90.00
_cell.angle_gamma   90.00
#
_symmetry.space_group_name_H-M   'P 1'
#
loop_
_entity.id
_entity.type
_entity.pdbx_description
1 polymer ?
#
loop_
_entity_poly.entity_id
_entity_poly.type
_entity_poly.pdbx_seq_one_letter_code
_entity_poly.pdbx_strand_id
1 'polypeptide(L)'
;GLASSPAVTLTHAIGQFGRSVSSAGDIDSDGYGDVIVGSNGNGAVVFRGGPGGVITTPHQVLTGASVGHDVCTAGDVNGDG
;
A
#
# COMPACT_ATOMS: atom_id res chain seq x y z
N GLY A 1 2.85 -25.69 1.64
CA GLY A 1 1.71 -25.16 2.40
C GLY A 1 2.03 -23.74 2.80
N LEU A 2 1.10 -22.81 2.63
CA LEU A 2 1.29 -21.42 3.07
C LEU A 2 1.40 -21.38 4.60
N ALA A 3 2.29 -20.55 5.14
CA ALA A 3 2.49 -20.44 6.59
C ALA A 3 1.20 -19.93 7.26
N SER A 4 0.86 -20.49 8.44
CA SER A 4 -0.33 -20.10 9.22
C SER A 4 -0.16 -18.79 9.98
N SER A 5 1.06 -18.24 10.02
CA SER A 5 1.34 -16.90 10.54
C SER A 5 1.45 -15.93 9.37
N PRO A 6 0.79 -14.75 9.43
CA PRO A 6 1.02 -13.72 8.43
C PRO A 6 2.50 -13.31 8.44
N ALA A 7 3.06 -13.06 7.25
CA ALA A 7 4.42 -12.57 7.11
C ALA A 7 4.56 -11.12 7.61
N VAL A 8 3.52 -10.32 7.40
CA VAL A 8 3.41 -8.93 7.86
C VAL A 8 1.95 -8.65 8.23
N THR A 9 1.76 -7.84 9.27
CA THR A 9 0.46 -7.26 9.64
C THR A 9 0.56 -5.74 9.54
N LEU A 10 -0.26 -5.14 8.68
CA LEU A 10 -0.38 -3.67 8.55
C LEU A 10 -1.63 -3.20 9.29
N THR A 11 -1.53 -2.12 10.03
CA THR A 11 -2.67 -1.51 10.74
C THR A 11 -2.68 0.00 10.54
N HIS A 12 -3.87 0.58 10.49
CA HIS A 12 -4.05 2.02 10.44
C HIS A 12 -5.40 2.43 11.04
N ALA A 13 -5.49 3.64 11.57
CA ALA A 13 -6.68 4.13 12.28
C ALA A 13 -7.82 4.61 11.36
N ILE A 14 -7.61 4.67 10.04
CA ILE A 14 -8.67 5.02 9.10
C ILE A 14 -9.74 3.93 9.09
N GLY A 15 -11.01 4.32 9.09
CA GLY A 15 -12.12 3.36 9.11
C GLY A 15 -12.06 2.42 7.91
N GLN A 16 -12.42 1.14 8.05
CA GLN A 16 -12.38 0.15 6.95
C GLN A 16 -11.01 0.03 6.24
N PHE A 17 -9.90 0.22 6.96
CA PHE A 17 -8.56 -0.05 6.45
C PHE A 17 -8.42 -1.51 5.98
N GLY A 18 -7.70 -1.73 4.88
CA GLY A 18 -7.55 -3.07 4.28
C GLY A 18 -8.70 -3.46 3.36
N ARG A 19 -9.57 -2.51 2.97
CA ARG A 19 -10.68 -2.77 2.05
C ARG A 19 -10.21 -3.11 0.63
N SER A 20 -9.13 -2.47 0.19
CA SER A 20 -8.47 -2.69 -1.09
C SER A 20 -6.96 -2.64 -0.89
N VAL A 21 -6.21 -3.47 -1.62
CA VAL A 21 -4.75 -3.51 -1.57
C VAL A 21 -4.24 -3.60 -3.00
N SER A 22 -3.22 -2.82 -3.33
CA SER A 22 -2.54 -2.84 -4.62
C SER A 22 -1.04 -2.68 -4.45
N SER A 23 -0.25 -3.25 -5.36
CA SER A 23 1.15 -2.84 -5.53
C SER A 23 1.18 -1.38 -5.99
N ALA A 24 2.11 -0.61 -5.43
CA ALA A 24 2.34 0.78 -5.81
C ALA A 24 3.52 0.95 -6.79
N GLY A 25 4.23 -0.15 -7.10
CA GLY A 25 5.56 -0.09 -7.71
C GLY A 25 6.62 0.22 -6.66
N ASP A 26 7.84 0.50 -7.09
CA ASP A 26 8.92 1.02 -6.24
C ASP A 26 8.92 2.55 -6.40
N ILE A 27 8.26 3.25 -5.49
CA ILE A 27 7.99 4.70 -5.62
C ILE A 27 9.17 5.55 -5.16
N ASP A 28 10.07 4.99 -4.34
CA ASP A 28 11.26 5.68 -3.84
C ASP A 28 12.58 5.16 -4.43
N SER A 29 12.48 4.27 -5.43
CA SER A 29 13.59 3.72 -6.21
C SER A 29 14.63 2.99 -5.35
N ASP A 30 14.17 2.28 -4.32
CA ASP A 30 15.03 1.54 -3.39
C ASP A 30 15.27 0.08 -3.81
N GLY A 31 14.62 -0.36 -4.88
CA GLY A 31 14.66 -1.70 -5.44
C GLY A 31 13.61 -2.66 -4.87
N TYR A 32 12.71 -2.19 -4.01
CA TYR A 32 11.66 -2.99 -3.38
C TYR A 32 10.26 -2.46 -3.73
N GLY A 33 9.34 -3.38 -4.00
CA GLY A 33 7.95 -3.00 -4.31
C GLY A 33 7.21 -2.51 -3.07
N ASP A 34 6.56 -1.36 -3.22
CA ASP A 34 5.69 -0.73 -2.24
C ASP A 34 4.23 -1.18 -2.37
N VAL A 35 3.45 -0.90 -1.34
CA VAL A 35 2.05 -1.31 -1.20
C VAL A 35 1.16 -0.13 -0.85
N ILE A 36 0.05 0.02 -1.55
CA ILE A 36 -1.04 0.92 -1.17
C ILE A 36 -2.19 0.10 -0.58
N VAL A 37 -2.65 0.51 0.60
CA VAL A 37 -3.81 -0.05 1.28
C VAL A 37 -4.90 1.01 1.36
N GLY A 38 -6.01 0.76 0.67
CA GLY A 38 -7.17 1.63 0.63
C GLY A 38 -8.17 1.38 1.75
N SER A 39 -8.96 2.41 2.01
CA SER A 39 -10.14 2.42 2.85
C SER A 39 -11.35 2.91 2.04
N ASN A 40 -12.51 2.34 2.30
CA ASN A 40 -13.77 2.75 1.66
C ASN A 40 -14.11 4.21 2.02
N GLY A 41 -13.83 5.14 1.11
CA GLY A 41 -14.21 6.54 1.23
C GLY A 41 -13.50 7.33 2.35
N ASN A 42 -12.51 6.75 3.05
CA ASN A 42 -11.74 7.47 4.07
C ASN A 42 -10.29 7.77 3.66
N GLY A 43 -9.81 7.17 2.56
CA GLY A 43 -8.48 7.42 2.03
C GLY A 43 -7.66 6.17 1.73
N ALA A 44 -6.34 6.33 1.65
CA ALA A 44 -5.40 5.26 1.36
C ALA A 44 -4.07 5.51 2.09
N VAL A 45 -3.34 4.43 2.38
CA VAL A 45 -2.04 4.47 3.07
C VAL A 45 -1.00 3.76 2.22
N VAL A 46 0.13 4.42 2.01
CA VAL A 46 1.29 3.85 1.32
C VAL A 46 2.26 3.29 2.35
N PHE A 47 2.67 2.04 2.16
CA PHE A 47 3.72 1.37 2.93
C PHE A 47 4.83 0.99 1.96
N ARG A 48 6.08 1.24 2.38
CA ARG A 48 7.22 0.95 1.51
C ARG A 48 7.70 -0.49 1.63
N GLY A 49 8.29 -0.99 0.57
CA GLY A 49 9.09 -2.21 0.56
C GLY A 49 10.40 -2.02 1.31
N GLY A 50 11.15 -3.10 1.44
CA GLY A 50 12.49 -3.08 2.01
C GLY A 50 13.09 -4.47 2.12
N PRO A 51 14.38 -4.57 2.50
CA PRO A 51 15.11 -5.84 2.60
C PRO A 51 14.49 -6.84 3.60
N GLY A 52 13.69 -6.35 4.55
CA GLY A 52 12.95 -7.16 5.52
C GLY A 52 11.48 -7.43 5.15
N GLY A 53 11.05 -7.07 3.94
CA GLY A 53 9.65 -7.00 3.53
C GLY A 53 9.05 -5.61 3.75
N VAL A 54 7.72 -5.53 3.82
CA VAL A 54 7.00 -4.26 3.93
C VAL A 54 7.32 -3.56 5.26
N ILE A 55 7.77 -2.31 5.18
CA ILE A 55 7.98 -1.42 6.30
C ILE A 55 6.60 -1.02 6.85
N THR A 56 6.32 -1.40 8.10
CA THR A 56 5.00 -1.24 8.73
C THR A 56 4.68 0.19 9.16
N THR A 57 5.66 1.09 9.13
CA THR A 57 5.44 2.52 9.32
C THR A 57 4.88 3.13 8.04
N PRO A 58 3.68 3.77 8.08
CA PRO A 58 3.13 4.47 6.92
C PRO A 58 4.12 5.49 6.36
N HIS A 59 4.38 5.41 5.06
CA HIS A 59 5.18 6.43 4.35
C HIS A 59 4.32 7.64 3.99
N GLN A 60 3.09 7.40 3.54
CA GLN A 60 2.14 8.45 3.18
C GLN A 60 0.73 8.06 3.57
N VAL A 61 -0.03 9.02 4.09
CA VAL A 61 -1.46 8.86 4.40
C VAL A 61 -2.23 9.86 3.56
N LEU A 62 -3.03 9.36 2.62
CA LEU A 62 -3.93 10.14 1.80
C LEU A 62 -5.31 10.13 2.45
N THR A 63 -5.85 11.30 2.80
CA THR A 63 -7.18 11.44 3.39
C THR A 63 -8.10 12.19 2.43
N GLY A 64 -9.34 11.74 2.29
CA GLY A 64 -10.34 12.38 1.43
C GLY A 64 -11.36 11.40 0.86
N ALA A 65 -12.60 11.85 0.69
CA ALA A 65 -13.72 11.01 0.26
C ALA A 65 -13.60 10.42 -1.16
N SER A 66 -12.60 10.84 -1.94
CA SER A 66 -12.40 10.44 -3.34
C SER A 66 -11.14 9.57 -3.56
N VAL A 67 -10.35 9.30 -2.50
CA VAL A 67 -9.17 8.43 -2.57
C VAL A 67 -9.53 7.06 -2.02
N GLY A 68 -9.26 5.98 -2.79
CA GLY A 68 -9.47 4.59 -2.37
C GLY A 68 -10.69 3.86 -2.97
N HIS A 69 -11.41 4.48 -3.92
CA HIS A 69 -12.57 3.85 -4.58
C HIS A 69 -12.18 2.80 -5.64
N ASP A 70 -11.12 3.07 -6.42
CA ASP A 70 -10.48 2.12 -7.35
C ASP A 70 -8.98 2.40 -7.31
N VAL A 71 -8.22 1.61 -6.55
CA VAL A 71 -6.76 1.57 -6.74
C VAL A 71 -6.52 0.54 -7.85
N CYS A 72 -6.45 1.00 -9.10
CA CYS A 72 -5.90 0.15 -10.15
C CYS A 72 -4.43 -0.15 -9.79
N THR A 73 -3.94 -1.31 -10.19
CA THR A 73 -2.51 -1.62 -10.10
C THR A 73 -1.73 -0.45 -10.67
N ALA A 74 -1.00 0.27 -9.83
CA ALA A 74 0.06 1.13 -10.28
C ALA A 74 1.11 0.19 -10.91
N GLY A 75 0.90 -0.15 -12.18
CA GLY A 75 2.03 -0.34 -13.06
C GLY A 75 2.77 1.00 -13.20
N ASP A 76 3.78 1.02 -14.07
CA ASP A 76 4.56 2.22 -14.38
C ASP A 76 3.67 3.49 -14.53
N VAL A 77 3.77 4.41 -13.56
CA VAL A 77 2.93 5.61 -13.46
C VAL A 77 3.59 6.86 -14.06
N ASN A 78 4.88 6.79 -14.39
CA ASN A 78 5.68 7.88 -14.96
C ASN A 78 6.27 7.55 -16.34
N GLY A 79 6.11 6.33 -16.84
CA GLY A 79 6.42 5.94 -18.21
C GLY A 79 7.91 5.75 -18.48
N ASP A 80 8.69 5.31 -17.49
CA ASP A 80 10.16 5.22 -17.58
C ASP A 80 10.73 3.80 -17.72
N GLY A 81 9.89 2.86 -18.16
CA GLY A 81 10.30 1.47 -18.48
C GLY A 81 11.68 1.28 -19.11
#